data_AF-A0A956LEI7-F1
#
_entry.id   AF-A0A956LEI7-F1
#
_cell.length_a   1.000
_cell.length_b   1.000
_cell.length_c   1.000
_cell.angle_alpha   90.00
_cell.angle_beta   90.00
_cell.angle_gamma   90.00
#
_symmetry.space_group_name_H-M   'P 1'
#
loop_
_entity.id
_entity.type
_entity.pdbx_description
1 polymer ?
#
loop_
_entity_poly.entity_id
_entity_poly.type
_entity_poly.pdbx_seq_one_letter_code
_entity_poly.pdbx_strand_id
1 'polypeptide(L)'
;QLTLPNNSQVSCGSNGNPDDNQFLPNWPNQAAINAADDSNTLAQQWQIGGNDPNDKIWFTFSATAPALTEGYSFDFAFFSSEWPTYVNTTFNDLFVAWVVTDSFTGNISVINNQPTTITALHSHWSNVPVNQGSKTCANFGSAGPGFSCNEPQLAGTGYETHAATDWTPVNQNIESGTNLDIYFFVSDMGDSILASAVALDNFRWRCMPCIDQDDPDYVQECLGEIQNPDCCGVILPQ
;
A
#
# COMPACT_ATOMS: atom_id res chain seq x y z
N GLN A 1 -14.41 0.54 -17.97
CA GLN A 1 -13.38 1.42 -18.55
C GLN A 1 -13.25 2.61 -17.60
N LEU A 2 -12.20 2.64 -16.79
CA LEU A 2 -11.95 3.71 -15.83
C LEU A 2 -11.80 5.01 -16.63
N THR A 3 -12.75 5.93 -16.50
CA THR A 3 -12.69 7.24 -17.16
C THR A 3 -12.37 8.24 -16.07
N LEU A 4 -11.12 8.72 -16.05
CA LEU A 4 -10.67 9.73 -15.10
C LEU A 4 -11.42 11.05 -15.36
N PRO A 5 -11.82 11.80 -14.32
CA PRO A 5 -12.44 13.11 -14.49
C PRO A 5 -11.58 14.05 -15.33
N ASN A 6 -12.20 14.83 -16.20
CA ASN A 6 -11.56 15.75 -17.17
C ASN A 6 -10.85 16.98 -16.56
N ASN A 7 -10.39 16.89 -15.31
CA ASN A 7 -9.44 17.83 -14.72
C ASN A 7 -8.03 17.22 -14.65
N SER A 8 -7.70 16.36 -15.61
CA SER A 8 -6.32 16.00 -15.88
C SER A 8 -5.56 17.26 -16.29
N GLN A 9 -4.84 17.84 -15.33
CA GLN A 9 -3.54 18.41 -15.66
C GLN A 9 -2.74 17.26 -16.27
N VAL A 10 -2.82 17.13 -17.60
CA VAL A 10 -1.83 16.40 -18.39
C VAL A 10 -0.59 17.29 -18.40
N SER A 11 0.06 17.41 -17.23
CA SER A 11 1.49 17.31 -17.25
C SER A 11 1.73 15.85 -17.60
N CYS A 12 2.31 15.59 -18.78
CA CYS A 12 2.98 14.32 -18.97
C CYS A 12 3.85 14.15 -17.74
N GLY A 13 3.49 13.22 -16.85
CA GLY A 13 4.35 12.89 -15.72
C GLY A 13 5.72 12.67 -16.34
N SER A 14 6.70 13.50 -15.97
CA SER A 14 8.06 13.10 -16.18
C SER A 14 8.12 11.71 -15.57
N ASN A 15 8.41 10.68 -16.36
CA ASN A 15 8.96 9.43 -15.85
C ASN A 15 10.36 9.69 -15.26
N GLY A 16 10.51 10.85 -14.61
CA GLY A 16 11.70 11.35 -14.01
C GLY A 16 12.02 10.34 -12.95
N ASN A 17 12.94 9.45 -13.29
CA ASN A 17 13.84 8.89 -12.32
C ASN A 17 14.38 10.09 -11.51
N PRO A 18 13.92 10.30 -10.27
CA PRO A 18 14.20 11.53 -9.56
C PRO A 18 15.45 11.32 -8.70
N ASP A 19 16.60 11.18 -9.35
CA ASP A 19 17.89 11.48 -8.70
C ASP A 19 18.00 12.97 -8.33
N ASP A 20 17.05 13.80 -8.79
CA ASP A 20 16.92 15.23 -8.47
C ASP A 20 15.69 15.50 -7.59
N ASN A 21 15.87 15.25 -6.29
CA ASN A 21 15.55 16.09 -5.12
C ASN A 21 14.37 17.08 -5.09
N GLN A 22 13.41 17.03 -5.98
CA GLN A 22 12.25 17.91 -5.96
C GLN A 22 11.00 17.10 -6.27
N PHE A 23 9.95 17.36 -5.49
CA PHE A 23 8.54 17.03 -5.73
C PHE A 23 7.76 16.24 -4.67
N LEU A 24 8.24 16.23 -3.43
CA LEU A 24 7.42 16.56 -2.26
C LEU A 24 8.30 17.40 -1.30
N PRO A 25 7.85 18.53 -0.75
CA PRO A 25 8.56 19.11 0.37
C PRO A 25 8.39 18.13 1.54
N ASN A 26 9.43 17.33 1.82
CA ASN A 26 9.65 16.62 3.09
C ASN A 26 8.88 15.32 3.36
N TRP A 27 8.47 14.53 2.36
CA TRP A 27 7.77 13.27 2.67
C TRP A 27 8.14 12.04 1.80
N PRO A 28 8.43 10.87 2.43
CA PRO A 28 8.76 10.71 3.85
C PRO A 28 10.20 11.18 4.09
N ASN A 29 10.40 12.05 5.09
CA ASN A 29 11.70 12.20 5.75
C ASN A 29 11.52 11.94 7.26
N GLN A 30 12.60 11.60 7.96
CA GLN A 30 12.53 11.19 9.36
C GLN A 30 11.83 12.22 10.27
N ALA A 31 11.95 13.51 9.97
CA ALA A 31 11.30 14.56 10.76
C ALA A 31 9.77 14.52 10.61
N ALA A 32 9.27 14.34 9.39
CA ALA A 32 7.83 14.25 9.15
C ALA A 32 7.24 12.95 9.69
N ILE A 33 7.96 11.83 9.56
CA ILE A 33 7.59 10.55 10.19
C ILE A 33 7.45 10.74 11.71
N ASN A 34 8.41 11.40 12.36
CA ASN A 34 8.37 11.61 13.81
C ASN A 34 7.28 12.60 14.26
N ALA A 35 6.86 13.53 13.41
CA ALA A 35 5.95 14.60 13.79
C ALA A 35 4.48 14.30 13.46
N ALA A 36 4.22 13.44 12.48
CA ALA A 36 2.89 13.29 11.88
C ALA A 36 2.48 11.83 11.63
N ASP A 37 3.18 10.84 12.21
CA ASP A 37 2.80 9.42 12.10
C ASP A 37 1.92 8.97 13.27
N ASP A 38 0.61 9.12 13.15
CA ASP A 38 -0.35 8.61 14.13
C ASP A 38 -0.31 7.06 14.21
N SER A 39 0.15 6.39 13.15
CA SER A 39 0.29 4.92 13.13
C SER A 39 1.45 4.41 14.00
N ASN A 40 2.46 5.26 14.24
CA ASN A 40 3.70 4.91 14.93
C ASN A 40 4.42 3.68 14.36
N THR A 41 4.32 3.46 13.04
CA THR A 41 4.89 2.26 12.41
C THR A 41 6.19 2.52 11.67
N LEU A 42 6.43 3.74 11.17
CA LEU A 42 7.53 3.97 10.22
C LEU A 42 8.87 4.32 10.88
N ALA A 43 8.88 5.06 11.99
CA ALA A 43 10.10 5.69 12.52
C ALA A 43 11.27 4.71 12.74
N GLN A 44 11.00 3.57 13.37
CA GLN A 44 12.03 2.57 13.65
C GLN A 44 12.56 1.92 12.37
N GLN A 45 11.67 1.55 11.43
CA GLN A 45 12.06 0.87 10.20
C GLN A 45 12.80 1.80 9.24
N TRP A 46 12.41 3.07 9.20
CA TRP A 46 13.11 4.11 8.47
C TRP A 46 14.55 4.29 8.96
N GLN A 47 14.74 4.27 10.28
CA GLN A 47 16.07 4.32 10.89
C GLN A 47 16.91 3.06 10.62
N ILE A 48 16.29 1.87 10.60
CA ILE A 48 16.97 0.62 10.24
C ILE A 48 17.51 0.73 8.81
N GLY A 49 16.74 1.29 7.88
CA GLY A 49 17.18 1.59 6.51
C GLY A 49 18.16 2.77 6.38
N GLY A 50 18.81 3.19 7.48
CA GLY A 50 19.82 4.24 7.47
C GLY A 50 19.28 5.66 7.26
N ASN A 51 17.95 5.86 7.24
CA ASN A 51 17.31 7.07 6.72
C ASN A 51 17.66 7.38 5.26
N ASP A 52 17.99 6.34 4.48
CA ASP A 52 18.55 6.47 3.15
C ASP A 52 17.65 5.81 2.10
N PRO A 53 16.50 6.42 1.78
CA PRO A 53 15.63 5.92 0.72
C PRO A 53 16.21 6.27 -0.66
N ASN A 54 16.37 5.29 -1.53
CA ASN A 54 16.85 5.39 -2.90
C ASN A 54 15.79 4.86 -3.89
N ASP A 55 15.97 5.18 -5.18
CA ASP A 55 15.09 4.73 -6.27
C ASP A 55 13.59 4.91 -5.96
N LYS A 56 13.29 6.06 -5.33
CA LYS A 56 12.00 6.39 -4.77
C LYS A 56 10.99 6.63 -5.88
N ILE A 57 9.84 5.97 -5.76
CA ILE A 57 8.67 6.25 -6.58
C ILE A 57 7.48 6.47 -5.67
N TRP A 58 6.69 7.49 -5.95
CA TRP A 58 5.39 7.65 -5.33
C TRP A 58 4.36 8.21 -6.29
N PHE A 59 3.09 8.03 -5.93
CA PHE A 59 1.99 8.77 -6.51
C PHE A 59 0.94 9.05 -5.44
N THR A 60 0.11 10.05 -5.72
CA THR A 60 -0.93 10.50 -4.81
C THR A 60 -2.30 10.24 -5.43
N PHE A 61 -3.20 9.71 -4.62
CA PHE A 61 -4.62 9.63 -4.90
C PHE A 61 -5.36 10.55 -3.94
N SER A 62 -6.04 11.56 -4.48
CA SER A 62 -6.84 12.51 -3.70
C SER A 62 -8.31 12.38 -4.06
N ALA A 63 -9.17 12.23 -3.06
CA ALA A 63 -10.62 12.13 -3.25
C ALA A 63 -11.37 12.66 -2.03
N THR A 64 -12.63 13.05 -2.24
CA THR A 64 -13.59 13.26 -1.16
C THR A 64 -14.49 12.03 -1.08
N ALA A 65 -14.62 11.44 0.11
CA ALA A 65 -15.48 10.29 0.34
C ALA A 65 -16.92 10.58 -0.10
N PRO A 66 -17.53 9.77 -0.98
CA PRO A 66 -18.92 9.96 -1.38
C PRO A 66 -19.88 9.90 -0.19
N ALA A 67 -21.11 10.40 -0.39
CA ALA A 67 -22.19 10.17 0.55
C ALA A 67 -22.41 8.66 0.79
N LEU A 68 -22.80 8.29 2.02
CA LEU A 68 -23.09 6.91 2.43
C LEU A 68 -21.88 5.97 2.34
N THR A 69 -20.68 6.54 2.48
CA THR A 69 -19.42 5.80 2.66
C THR A 69 -19.18 5.53 4.14
N GLU A 70 -18.81 4.29 4.48
CA GLU A 70 -18.30 3.89 5.80
C GLU A 70 -16.77 3.65 5.80
N GLY A 71 -16.15 3.59 4.62
CA GLY A 71 -14.74 3.29 4.49
C GLY A 71 -14.26 3.15 3.05
N TYR A 72 -13.04 2.68 2.89
CA TYR A 72 -12.50 2.24 1.61
C TYR A 72 -11.61 1.02 1.78
N SER A 73 -11.30 0.38 0.67
CA SER A 73 -10.35 -0.70 0.61
C SER A 73 -9.56 -0.65 -0.69
N PHE A 74 -8.32 -1.13 -0.64
CA PHE A 74 -7.50 -1.48 -1.80
C PHE A 74 -6.68 -2.72 -1.44
N ASP A 75 -6.21 -3.42 -2.45
CA ASP A 75 -5.35 -4.58 -2.28
C ASP A 75 -3.95 -4.24 -2.79
N PHE A 76 -2.92 -4.77 -2.13
CA PHE A 76 -1.55 -4.66 -2.60
C PHE A 76 -0.83 -6.01 -2.60
N ALA A 77 0.11 -6.17 -3.52
CA ALA A 77 1.13 -7.22 -3.45
C ALA A 77 2.52 -6.56 -3.52
N PHE A 78 3.35 -6.80 -2.52
CA PHE A 78 4.71 -6.29 -2.45
C PHE A 78 5.71 -7.37 -2.83
N PHE A 79 6.64 -7.05 -3.73
CA PHE A 79 7.67 -7.92 -4.26
C PHE A 79 9.03 -7.33 -3.93
N SER A 80 9.98 -8.16 -3.50
CA SER A 80 11.32 -7.67 -3.16
C SER A 80 12.40 -8.67 -3.51
N SER A 81 13.44 -8.17 -4.19
CA SER A 81 14.64 -8.96 -4.54
C SER A 81 15.64 -9.06 -3.39
N GLU A 82 15.46 -8.27 -2.33
CA GLU A 82 16.27 -8.31 -1.11
C GLU A 82 16.13 -9.66 -0.37
N TRP A 83 15.01 -10.36 -0.60
CA TRP A 83 14.76 -11.64 0.04
C TRP A 83 15.47 -12.74 -0.74
N PRO A 84 16.15 -13.69 -0.06
CA PRO A 84 16.17 -13.91 1.40
C PRO A 84 17.37 -13.28 2.14
N THR A 85 18.30 -12.68 1.41
CA THR A 85 19.65 -12.40 1.92
C THR A 85 19.67 -11.27 2.94
N TYR A 86 18.81 -10.27 2.77
CA TYR A 86 18.93 -8.98 3.44
C TYR A 86 17.82 -8.68 4.46
N VAL A 87 17.06 -9.71 4.79
CA VAL A 87 16.13 -9.71 5.93
C VAL A 87 16.86 -9.24 7.20
N ASN A 88 16.26 -8.28 7.93
CA ASN A 88 16.79 -7.71 9.17
C ASN A 88 18.16 -7.03 9.02
N THR A 89 18.45 -6.52 7.82
CA THR A 89 19.61 -5.66 7.56
C THR A 89 19.17 -4.23 7.28
N THR A 90 20.11 -3.35 6.92
CA THR A 90 19.80 -1.99 6.48
C THR A 90 19.18 -1.94 5.08
N PHE A 91 19.31 -3.01 4.29
CA PHE A 91 18.67 -3.16 2.99
C PHE A 91 17.27 -3.71 3.18
N ASN A 92 16.37 -2.80 3.60
CA ASN A 92 15.04 -3.14 4.09
C ASN A 92 13.99 -2.33 3.34
N ASP A 93 13.87 -2.63 2.05
CA ASP A 93 12.95 -1.96 1.13
C ASP A 93 11.56 -1.82 1.72
N LEU A 94 10.97 -0.67 1.43
CA LEU A 94 9.82 -0.18 2.15
C LEU A 94 8.71 0.20 1.18
N PHE A 95 7.52 -0.34 1.42
CA PHE A 95 6.28 0.15 0.85
C PHE A 95 5.43 0.83 1.94
N VAL A 96 4.95 2.03 1.62
CA VAL A 96 4.10 2.85 2.48
C VAL A 96 2.87 3.28 1.70
N ALA A 97 1.69 2.96 2.23
CA ALA A 97 0.46 3.64 1.92
C ALA A 97 0.21 4.64 3.05
N TRP A 98 0.57 5.90 2.83
CA TRP A 98 0.38 6.96 3.81
C TRP A 98 -0.90 7.71 3.56
N VAL A 99 -1.69 7.88 4.60
CA VAL A 99 -2.98 8.53 4.54
C VAL A 99 -2.90 9.87 5.25
N VAL A 100 -3.55 10.86 4.67
CA VAL A 100 -3.84 12.14 5.30
C VAL A 100 -5.33 12.40 5.20
N THR A 101 -5.96 12.62 6.34
CA THR A 101 -7.34 13.09 6.52
C THR A 101 -7.35 14.15 7.62
N ASP A 102 -8.50 14.77 7.87
CA ASP A 102 -8.63 15.75 8.96
C ASP A 102 -8.40 15.15 10.37
N SER A 103 -8.57 13.84 10.53
CA SER A 103 -8.52 13.14 11.83
C SER A 103 -7.40 12.12 12.00
N PHE A 104 -6.70 11.78 10.91
CA PHE A 104 -5.64 10.78 10.91
C PHE A 104 -4.58 11.10 9.85
N THR A 105 -3.32 11.03 10.26
CA THR A 105 -2.16 11.03 9.37
C THR A 105 -1.25 9.85 9.71
N GLY A 106 -1.01 8.93 8.78
CA GLY A 106 -0.19 7.76 9.11
C GLY A 106 -0.14 6.67 8.04
N ASN A 107 0.72 5.67 8.28
CA ASN A 107 0.85 4.50 7.41
C ASN A 107 -0.25 3.47 7.68
N ILE A 108 -0.85 2.95 6.60
CA ILE A 108 -1.89 1.91 6.65
C ILE A 108 -1.49 0.61 5.92
N SER A 109 -0.34 0.57 5.24
CA SER A 109 0.20 -0.67 4.66
C SER A 109 1.10 -1.37 5.68
N VAL A 110 0.47 -2.14 6.57
CA VAL A 110 1.13 -2.85 7.66
C VAL A 110 0.93 -4.35 7.57
N ILE A 111 1.94 -5.10 8.04
CA ILE A 111 1.94 -6.55 8.16
C ILE A 111 2.40 -6.87 9.58
N ASN A 112 1.58 -7.58 10.35
CA ASN A 112 1.82 -7.84 11.78
C ASN A 112 2.13 -6.56 12.59
N ASN A 113 1.39 -5.47 12.35
CA ASN A 113 1.60 -4.15 12.98
C ASN A 113 3.02 -3.56 12.76
N GLN A 114 3.70 -3.98 11.70
CA GLN A 114 4.95 -3.38 11.22
C GLN A 114 4.70 -2.85 9.81
N PRO A 115 5.40 -1.81 9.35
CA PRO A 115 5.23 -1.32 7.99
C PRO A 115 5.71 -2.39 7.00
N THR A 116 5.17 -2.34 5.78
CA THR A 116 5.45 -3.31 4.75
C THR A 116 6.91 -3.20 4.32
N THR A 117 7.71 -4.13 4.82
CA THR A 117 9.14 -4.24 4.57
C THR A 117 9.51 -5.70 4.40
N ILE A 118 10.61 -6.00 3.74
CA ILE A 118 11.14 -7.38 3.69
C ILE A 118 11.29 -8.00 5.08
N THR A 119 11.72 -7.24 6.08
CA THR A 119 11.90 -7.76 7.45
C THR A 119 10.57 -8.11 8.11
N ALA A 120 9.56 -7.23 8.01
CA ALA A 120 8.21 -7.52 8.51
C ALA A 120 7.63 -8.76 7.81
N LEU A 121 7.88 -8.88 6.51
CA LEU A 121 7.41 -9.97 5.66
C LEU A 121 8.02 -11.32 5.97
N HIS A 122 9.32 -11.39 6.26
CA HIS A 122 9.98 -12.66 6.54
C HIS A 122 9.33 -13.42 7.70
N SER A 123 8.97 -12.70 8.77
CA SER A 123 8.30 -13.29 9.94
C SER A 123 6.91 -13.87 9.61
N HIS A 124 6.27 -13.33 8.57
CA HIS A 124 4.96 -13.75 8.11
C HIS A 124 5.05 -14.93 7.14
N TRP A 125 6.11 -14.99 6.33
CA TRP A 125 6.35 -16.07 5.38
C TRP A 125 6.97 -17.31 6.03
N SER A 126 7.71 -17.21 7.12
CA SER A 126 8.52 -18.32 7.60
C SER A 126 8.44 -18.53 9.10
N ASN A 127 8.33 -19.80 9.51
CA ASN A 127 8.58 -20.21 10.90
C ASN A 127 10.09 -20.23 11.25
N VAL A 128 10.94 -19.77 10.34
CA VAL A 128 12.40 -19.70 10.52
C VAL A 128 12.75 -18.40 11.26
N PRO A 129 13.60 -18.46 12.30
CA PRO A 129 14.07 -17.25 12.97
C PRO A 129 14.80 -16.31 12.00
N VAL A 130 14.50 -15.02 12.14
CA VAL A 130 14.97 -13.86 11.35
C VAL A 130 16.50 -13.70 11.30
N ASN A 131 17.25 -14.47 12.11
CA ASN A 131 18.71 -14.40 12.24
C ASN A 131 19.42 -15.39 11.32
N GLN A 132 19.20 -15.37 10.00
CA GLN A 132 19.90 -16.29 9.10
C GLN A 132 20.41 -15.63 7.83
N GLY A 133 21.66 -15.19 7.90
CA GLY A 133 22.46 -14.85 6.73
C GLY A 133 22.57 -16.04 5.78
N SER A 134 22.39 -15.73 4.49
CA SER A 134 22.54 -16.63 3.34
C SER A 134 21.78 -17.96 3.46
N LYS A 135 20.45 -17.86 3.41
CA LYS A 135 19.63 -19.03 3.10
C LYS A 135 19.19 -18.94 1.65
N THR A 136 19.67 -19.84 0.81
CA THR A 136 19.12 -20.03 -0.53
C THR A 136 17.66 -20.48 -0.46
N CYS A 137 16.93 -20.34 -1.55
CA CYS A 137 15.58 -20.88 -1.74
C CYS A 137 15.36 -22.34 -1.31
N ALA A 138 16.40 -23.17 -1.30
CA ALA A 138 16.33 -24.54 -0.81
C ALA A 138 16.08 -24.70 0.71
N ASN A 139 16.23 -23.64 1.50
CA ASN A 139 16.22 -23.69 2.97
C ASN A 139 14.92 -23.16 3.62
N PHE A 140 13.91 -22.85 2.81
CA PHE A 140 12.62 -22.35 3.28
C PHE A 140 11.53 -23.38 2.94
N GLY A 141 10.73 -23.75 3.93
CA GLY A 141 9.51 -24.54 3.70
C GLY A 141 8.47 -23.71 2.94
N SER A 142 7.26 -24.24 2.75
CA SER A 142 6.13 -23.47 2.23
C SER A 142 6.02 -22.14 2.97
N ALA A 143 6.21 -21.05 2.23
CA ALA A 143 6.06 -19.70 2.75
C ALA A 143 4.61 -19.51 3.22
N GLY A 144 4.38 -18.66 4.22
CA GLY A 144 3.08 -18.35 4.81
C GLY A 144 2.12 -17.71 3.79
N PRO A 145 1.37 -16.65 4.12
CA PRO A 145 0.45 -16.01 3.18
C PRO A 145 1.18 -15.12 2.15
N GLY A 146 2.29 -15.62 1.62
CA GLY A 146 3.03 -15.03 0.53
C GLY A 146 3.85 -16.10 -0.17
N PHE A 147 4.51 -15.70 -1.23
CA PHE A 147 5.17 -16.59 -2.16
C PHE A 147 6.66 -16.35 -2.12
N SER A 148 7.44 -17.42 -2.24
CA SER A 148 8.89 -17.31 -2.31
C SER A 148 9.44 -18.31 -3.30
N CYS A 149 10.63 -18.04 -3.83
CA CYS A 149 11.30 -18.96 -4.74
C CYS A 149 10.46 -19.26 -5.98
N ASN A 150 10.78 -20.32 -6.73
CA ASN A 150 10.12 -20.64 -8.00
C ASN A 150 8.68 -21.16 -7.82
N GLU A 151 7.93 -20.64 -6.84
CA GLU A 151 6.51 -20.86 -6.68
C GLU A 151 5.74 -20.36 -7.92
N PRO A 152 4.71 -21.09 -8.37
CA PRO A 152 3.98 -20.75 -9.60
C PRO A 152 3.43 -19.32 -9.66
N GLN A 153 3.08 -18.74 -8.51
CA GLN A 153 2.51 -17.40 -8.37
C GLN A 153 3.52 -16.29 -8.71
N LEU A 154 4.82 -16.59 -8.62
CA LEU A 154 5.90 -15.66 -8.98
C LEU A 154 6.32 -15.81 -10.44
N ALA A 155 5.82 -16.81 -11.17
CA ALA A 155 6.20 -17.04 -12.55
C ALA A 155 5.87 -15.86 -13.47
N GLY A 156 6.88 -15.28 -14.12
CA GLY A 156 6.74 -14.17 -15.06
C GLY A 156 6.65 -12.79 -14.40
N THR A 157 6.86 -12.72 -13.08
CA THR A 157 6.85 -11.45 -12.33
C THR A 157 8.22 -10.75 -12.31
N GLY A 158 9.30 -11.46 -12.65
CA GLY A 158 10.68 -11.00 -12.41
C GLY A 158 11.20 -11.28 -10.99
N TYR A 159 10.36 -11.80 -10.10
CA TYR A 159 10.69 -12.15 -8.71
C TYR A 159 10.69 -13.67 -8.47
N GLU A 160 10.87 -14.47 -9.52
CA GLU A 160 10.77 -15.94 -9.50
C GLU A 160 11.74 -16.62 -8.52
N THR A 161 12.84 -15.98 -8.14
CA THR A 161 13.80 -16.51 -7.16
C THR A 161 13.83 -15.74 -5.85
N HIS A 162 12.86 -14.85 -5.65
CA HIS A 162 12.80 -13.91 -4.54
C HIS A 162 11.52 -14.14 -3.74
N ALA A 163 10.86 -13.08 -3.26
CA ALA A 163 9.62 -13.22 -2.52
C ALA A 163 8.61 -12.09 -2.77
N ALA A 164 7.35 -12.43 -2.54
CA ALA A 164 6.23 -11.48 -2.57
C ALA A 164 5.17 -11.81 -1.52
N THR A 165 4.36 -10.83 -1.16
CA THR A 165 3.11 -11.11 -0.43
C THR A 165 2.09 -11.76 -1.34
N ASP A 166 1.11 -12.46 -0.75
CA ASP A 166 -0.18 -12.59 -1.43
C ASP A 166 -0.87 -11.22 -1.49
N TRP A 167 -1.97 -11.13 -2.24
CA TRP A 167 -2.82 -9.95 -2.24
C TRP A 167 -3.29 -9.63 -0.82
N THR A 168 -2.82 -8.51 -0.30
CA THR A 168 -3.06 -8.06 1.07
C THR A 168 -4.09 -6.94 1.03
N PRO A 169 -5.31 -7.17 1.54
CA PRO A 169 -6.33 -6.15 1.58
C PRO A 169 -6.04 -5.15 2.70
N VAL A 170 -6.09 -3.87 2.37
CA VAL A 170 -6.12 -2.77 3.33
C VAL A 170 -7.55 -2.28 3.42
N ASN A 171 -8.06 -2.16 4.63
CA ASN A 171 -9.41 -1.68 4.92
C ASN A 171 -9.33 -0.53 5.90
N GLN A 172 -9.89 0.61 5.54
CA GLN A 172 -9.95 1.79 6.39
C GLN A 172 -11.39 2.24 6.55
N ASN A 173 -11.72 2.72 7.74
CA ASN A 173 -13.00 3.35 8.02
C ASN A 173 -12.81 4.87 7.90
N ILE A 174 -13.71 5.53 7.17
CA ILE A 174 -13.75 6.98 7.05
C ILE A 174 -15.21 7.42 6.98
N GLU A 175 -15.46 8.69 7.32
CA GLU A 175 -16.80 9.26 7.23
C GLU A 175 -17.09 9.74 5.80
N SER A 176 -18.38 9.82 5.48
CA SER A 176 -18.83 10.46 4.23
C SER A 176 -18.39 11.93 4.21
N GLY A 177 -17.95 12.41 3.05
CA GLY A 177 -17.45 13.78 2.89
C GLY A 177 -16.02 14.03 3.39
N THR A 178 -15.35 13.04 4.00
CA THR A 178 -13.93 13.16 4.39
C THR A 178 -13.05 13.40 3.16
N ASN A 179 -12.20 14.42 3.21
CA ASN A 179 -11.11 14.57 2.25
C ASN A 179 -10.00 13.57 2.58
N LEU A 180 -9.60 12.80 1.58
CA LEU A 180 -8.67 11.71 1.68
C LEU A 180 -7.54 11.91 0.66
N ASP A 181 -6.31 12.02 1.17
CA ASP A 181 -5.10 11.85 0.37
C ASP A 181 -4.42 10.53 0.74
N ILE A 182 -4.13 9.69 -0.25
CA ILE A 182 -3.31 8.50 -0.10
C ILE A 182 -2.05 8.67 -0.94
N TYR A 183 -0.90 8.52 -0.30
CA TYR A 183 0.41 8.48 -0.93
C TYR A 183 0.90 7.04 -0.92
N PHE A 184 1.04 6.47 -2.12
CA PHE A 184 1.67 5.17 -2.28
C PHE A 184 3.13 5.40 -2.61
N PHE A 185 4.02 4.99 -1.72
CA PHE A 185 5.45 5.21 -1.79
C PHE A 185 6.19 3.88 -1.72
N VAL A 186 7.14 3.67 -2.60
CA VAL A 186 8.08 2.55 -2.57
C VAL A 186 9.50 3.07 -2.70
N SER A 187 10.43 2.43 -1.99
CA SER A 187 11.84 2.79 -2.00
C SER A 187 12.71 1.56 -1.78
N ASP A 188 13.84 1.52 -2.50
CA ASP A 188 15.03 0.78 -2.08
C ASP A 188 15.60 1.49 -0.85
N MET A 189 15.91 0.77 0.21
CA MET A 189 16.44 1.37 1.44
C MET A 189 17.92 1.00 1.62
N GLY A 190 18.77 2.00 1.83
CA GLY A 190 20.17 1.78 2.20
C GLY A 190 21.14 1.51 1.05
N ASP A 191 20.68 1.09 -0.13
CA ASP A 191 21.44 1.15 -1.39
C ASP A 191 20.55 1.36 -2.64
N SER A 192 21.00 0.96 -3.83
CA SER A 192 20.31 1.13 -5.14
C SER A 192 20.56 -0.09 -6.06
N ILE A 193 20.83 -1.27 -5.47
CA ILE A 193 21.34 -2.43 -6.21
C ILE A 193 20.22 -3.39 -6.60
N LEU A 194 19.28 -3.65 -5.70
CA LEU A 194 18.20 -4.60 -5.91
C LEU A 194 16.86 -3.88 -6.00
N ALA A 195 15.89 -4.52 -6.65
CA ALA A 195 14.62 -3.88 -6.95
C ALA A 195 13.49 -4.45 -6.09
N SER A 196 12.59 -3.56 -5.68
CA SER A 196 11.27 -3.87 -5.14
C SER A 196 10.16 -3.28 -5.99
N ALA A 197 9.00 -3.93 -5.97
CA ALA A 197 7.83 -3.53 -6.73
C ALA A 197 6.56 -3.70 -5.90
N VAL A 198 5.54 -2.91 -6.23
CA VAL A 198 4.22 -3.02 -5.63
C VAL A 198 3.20 -3.10 -6.74
N ALA A 199 2.35 -4.13 -6.71
CA ALA A 199 1.10 -4.14 -7.44
C ALA A 199 -0.01 -3.59 -6.54
N LEU A 200 -0.80 -2.65 -7.05
CA LEU A 200 -1.95 -2.06 -6.36
C LEU A 200 -3.20 -2.30 -7.20
N ASP A 201 -4.27 -2.76 -6.58
CA ASP A 201 -5.51 -3.03 -7.29
C ASP A 201 -6.75 -2.87 -6.38
N ASN A 202 -7.93 -2.95 -6.98
CA ASN A 202 -9.21 -3.13 -6.30
C ASN A 202 -9.55 -2.02 -5.29
N PHE A 203 -9.12 -0.78 -5.59
CA PHE A 203 -9.59 0.38 -4.84
C PHE A 203 -11.10 0.50 -4.98
N ARG A 204 -11.79 0.56 -3.84
CA ARG A 204 -13.24 0.69 -3.77
C ARG A 204 -13.68 1.42 -2.50
N TRP A 205 -14.74 2.20 -2.62
CA TRP A 205 -15.47 2.68 -1.46
C TRP A 205 -16.23 1.52 -0.82
N ARG A 206 -16.26 1.51 0.50
CA ARG A 206 -17.14 0.63 1.28
C ARG A 206 -18.37 1.45 1.65
N CYS A 207 -19.51 1.03 1.14
CA CYS A 207 -20.78 1.72 1.33
C CYS A 207 -21.51 1.19 2.54
N MET A 208 -22.20 2.10 3.23
CA MET A 208 -23.30 1.70 4.11
C MET A 208 -24.43 1.10 3.27
N PRO A 209 -25.20 0.14 3.81
CA PRO A 209 -26.41 -0.35 3.15
C PRO A 209 -27.41 0.79 2.92
N CYS A 210 -28.04 0.78 1.74
CA CYS A 210 -29.13 1.69 1.43
C CYS A 210 -30.37 1.22 2.19
N ILE A 211 -30.84 2.02 3.17
CA ILE A 211 -32.10 1.74 3.88
C ILE A 211 -33.24 2.32 3.04
N ASP A 212 -34.12 1.47 2.55
CA ASP A 212 -35.37 1.92 1.94
C ASP A 212 -36.24 2.57 3.04
N GLN A 213 -36.67 3.83 2.83
CA GLN A 213 -37.53 4.53 3.78
C GLN A 213 -38.93 3.91 3.87
N ASP A 214 -39.36 3.22 2.82
CA ASP A 214 -40.66 2.55 2.74
C ASP A 214 -40.58 1.08 3.22
N ASP A 215 -39.37 0.49 3.32
CA ASP A 215 -39.13 -0.84 3.87
C ASP A 215 -37.79 -0.92 4.64
N PRO A 216 -37.76 -0.56 5.94
CA PRO A 216 -36.54 -0.55 6.73
C PRO A 216 -35.94 -1.95 6.99
N ASP A 217 -36.66 -3.03 6.66
CA ASP A 217 -36.15 -4.41 6.73
C ASP A 217 -35.52 -4.86 5.39
N TYR A 218 -35.65 -4.07 4.31
CA TYR A 218 -35.05 -4.32 3.01
C TYR A 218 -33.63 -3.73 2.93
N VAL A 219 -32.64 -4.51 3.32
CA VAL A 219 -31.23 -4.21 3.10
C VAL A 219 -30.86 -4.67 1.69
N GLN A 220 -30.86 -3.76 0.71
CA GLN A 220 -30.08 -4.00 -0.51
C GLN A 220 -28.60 -3.89 -0.12
N GLU A 221 -27.91 -5.03 -0.07
CA GLU A 221 -26.45 -5.03 -0.20
C GLU A 221 -26.14 -4.26 -1.49
N CYS A 222 -25.34 -3.19 -1.39
CA CYS A 222 -24.96 -2.34 -2.52
C CYS A 222 -24.08 -3.11 -3.52
N LEU A 223 -24.65 -4.13 -4.16
CA LEU A 223 -24.02 -4.97 -5.17
C LEU A 223 -24.20 -4.30 -6.53
N GLY A 224 -23.57 -3.14 -6.71
CA GLY A 224 -23.20 -2.62 -8.03
C GLY A 224 -24.31 -2.37 -9.06
N GLU A 225 -25.60 -2.37 -8.69
CA GLU A 225 -26.66 -1.94 -9.61
C GLU A 225 -26.68 -0.41 -9.72
N ILE A 226 -26.31 0.07 -10.90
CA ILE A 226 -26.03 1.46 -11.31
C ILE A 226 -27.24 2.41 -11.14
N GLN A 227 -28.38 1.97 -10.60
CA GLN A 227 -29.64 2.70 -10.65
C GLN A 227 -30.21 3.17 -9.32
N ASN A 228 -29.51 2.99 -8.19
CA ASN A 228 -29.92 3.66 -6.96
C ASN A 228 -29.06 4.93 -6.71
N PRO A 229 -29.59 6.15 -6.90
CA PRO A 229 -28.88 7.39 -6.59
C PRO A 229 -28.53 7.53 -5.10
N ASP A 230 -29.12 6.70 -4.24
CA ASP A 230 -28.89 6.65 -2.80
C ASP A 230 -27.84 5.61 -2.38
N CYS A 231 -27.07 5.02 -3.31
CA CYS A 231 -25.97 4.11 -2.96
C CYS A 231 -24.60 4.74 -3.29
N CYS A 232 -23.63 4.57 -2.37
CA CYS A 232 -22.32 5.21 -2.50
C CYS A 232 -21.58 4.79 -3.78
N GLY A 233 -20.85 5.72 -4.41
CA GLY A 233 -20.09 5.44 -5.64
C GLY A 233 -20.83 5.74 -6.96
N VAL A 234 -22.08 6.21 -6.92
CA VAL A 234 -22.74 6.78 -8.09
C VAL A 234 -22.30 8.23 -8.28
N ILE A 235 -21.57 8.51 -9.36
CA ILE A 235 -21.37 9.89 -9.83
C ILE A 235 -22.74 10.39 -10.27
N LEU A 236 -23.39 11.23 -9.45
CA LEU A 236 -24.61 11.91 -9.87
C LEU A 236 -24.25 12.84 -11.04
N PRO A 237 -24.91 12.73 -12.22
CA PRO A 237 -24.74 13.74 -13.26
C PRO A 237 -25.27 15.09 -12.73
N GLN A 238 -24.44 16.13 -12.87
CA GLN A 238 -24.82 17.52 -12.56
C GLN A 238 -25.84 18.05 -13.57
#